data_AF-A0A820MG89-F1
#
_entry.id   AF-A0A820MG89-F1
#
_cell.length_a   1.000
_cell.length_b   1.000
_cell.length_c   1.000
_cell.angle_alpha   90.00
_cell.angle_beta   90.00
_cell.angle_gamma   90.00
#
_symmetry.space_group_name_H-M   'P 1'
#
loop_
_entity.id
_entity.type
_entity.pdbx_description
1 polymer ?
#
loop_
_entity_poly.entity_id
_entity_poly.type
_entity_poly.pdbx_seq_one_letter_code
_entity_poly.pdbx_strand_id
1 'polypeptide(L)' 'NMAKLYLSTRQYNMAMKNIQQAVEIAQEKLPSTHPHLLEYKETFEKIRKKM' A
#
# COMPACT_ATOMS: atom_id res chain seq x y z
N ASN A 1 7.19 3.39 2.04
CA ASN A 1 6.11 2.72 2.79
C ASN A 1 6.57 1.33 3.22
N MET A 2 6.36 0.95 4.49
CA MET A 2 6.76 -0.34 5.11
C MET A 2 6.23 -1.56 4.35
N ALA A 3 5.06 -1.42 3.72
CA ALA A 3 4.48 -2.47 2.89
C ALA A 3 5.38 -2.93 1.74
N LYS A 4 6.20 -2.04 1.15
CA LYS A 4 7.16 -2.41 0.10
C LYS A 4 8.29 -3.30 0.62
N LEU A 5 8.73 -3.08 1.86
CA LEU A 5 9.73 -3.92 2.53
C LEU A 5 9.17 -5.31 2.85
N TYR A 6 7.93 -5.36 3.35
CA TYR A 6 7.26 -6.64 3.59
C TYR A 6 6.99 -7.39 2.28
N LEU A 7 6.67 -6.69 1.19
CA LEU A 7 6.54 -7.28 -0.14
C LEU A 7 7.86 -7.89 -0.61
N SER A 8 9.00 -7.19 -0.47
CA SER A 8 10.31 -7.72 -0.88
C SER A 8 10.77 -8.90 -0.03
N THR A 9 10.34 -8.97 1.24
CA THR A 9 10.62 -10.09 2.15
C THR A 9 9.56 -11.19 2.09
N ARG A 10 8.63 -11.15 1.11
CA ARG A 10 7.54 -12.12 0.89
C ARG A 10 6.57 -12.28 2.07
N GLN A 11 6.54 -11.30 2.97
CA GLN A 11 5.62 -11.25 4.10
C GLN A 11 4.30 -10.59 3.68
N TYR A 12 3.57 -11.23 2.75
CA TYR A 12 2.43 -10.61 2.06
C TYR A 12 1.28 -10.21 2.99
N ASN A 13 1.01 -10.97 4.05
CA ASN A 13 -0.01 -10.63 5.04
C ASN A 13 0.32 -9.32 5.78
N MET A 14 1.58 -9.16 6.19
CA MET A 14 2.04 -7.90 6.82
C MET A 14 2.09 -6.76 5.82
N ALA A 15 2.51 -7.03 4.58
CA ALA A 15 2.52 -6.05 3.51
C ALA A 15 1.10 -5.51 3.27
N MET A 16 0.11 -6.41 3.17
CA MET A 16 -1.29 -6.08 2.93
C MET A 16 -1.87 -5.22 4.06
N LYS A 17 -1.68 -5.64 5.32
CA LYS A 17 -2.15 -4.88 6.48
C LYS A 17 -1.60 -3.45 6.49
N ASN A 18 -0.29 -3.30 6.24
CA ASN A 18 0.37 -1.99 6.25
C ASN A 18 -0.07 -1.10 5.08
N ILE A 19 -0.21 -1.66 3.88
CA ILE A 19 -0.60 -0.84 2.73
C ILE A 19 -2.05 -0.40 2.81
N GLN A 20 -2.93 -1.23 3.37
CA GLN A 20 -4.34 -0.90 3.53
C GLN A 20 -4.54 0.28 4.48
N GLN A 21 -3.87 0.26 5.64
CA GLN A 21 -3.84 1.41 6.56
C GLN A 21 -3.28 2.67 5.90
N ALA A 22 -2.22 2.54 5.10
CA ALA A 22 -1.64 3.68 4.40
C ALA A 22 -2.58 4.26 3.33
N VAL A 23 -3.34 3.43 2.62
CA VAL A 23 -4.35 3.87 1.65
C VAL A 23 -5.49 4.60 2.37
N GLU A 24 -5.99 4.05 3.48
CA GLU A 24 -7.06 4.67 4.29
C GLU A 24 -6.65 6.07 4.76
N ILE A 25 -5.50 6.20 5.42
CA ILE A 25 -4.99 7.49 5.91
C ILE A 25 -4.76 8.46 4.75
N ALA A 26 -4.14 7.99 3.66
CA ALA A 26 -3.88 8.83 2.50
C ALA A 26 -5.17 9.32 1.84
N GLN A 27 -6.22 8.49 1.82
CA GLN A 27 -7.49 8.86 1.20
C GLN A 27 -8.30 9.84 2.06
N GLU A 28 -8.14 9.81 3.39
CA GLU A 28 -8.72 10.82 4.28
C GLU A 28 -7.97 12.16 4.25
N LYS A 29 -6.64 12.11 4.12
CA LYS A 29 -5.77 13.29 4.32
C LYS A 29 -5.34 13.97 3.02
N LEU A 30 -5.33 13.25 1.90
CA LEU A 30 -4.79 13.74 0.64
C LEU A 30 -5.87 13.79 -0.44
N PRO A 31 -5.81 14.79 -1.33
CA PRO A 31 -6.64 14.82 -2.53
C PRO A 31 -6.43 13.56 -3.38
N SER A 32 -7.46 13.16 -4.13
CA SER A 32 -7.43 11.95 -4.96
C SER A 32 -6.33 11.93 -6.02
N THR A 33 -5.81 13.10 -6.40
CA THR A 33 -4.74 13.32 -7.37
C THR A 33 -3.34 13.28 -6.74
N HIS A 34 -3.22 13.09 -5.44
CA HIS A 34 -1.93 13.11 -4.76
C HIS A 34 -1.06 11.91 -5.17
N PRO A 35 0.21 12.12 -5.57
CA PRO A 35 1.07 11.05 -6.08
C PRO A 35 1.26 9.90 -5.07
N HIS A 36 1.37 10.19 -3.78
CA HIS A 36 1.46 9.13 -2.76
C HIS A 36 0.21 8.26 -2.64
N LEU A 37 -1.00 8.81 -2.85
CA LEU A 37 -2.22 8.00 -2.83
C LEU A 37 -2.24 7.02 -4.03
N LEU A 38 -1.81 7.49 -5.20
CA LEU A 38 -1.64 6.64 -6.39
C LEU A 38 -0.59 5.55 -6.13
N GLU A 39 0.57 5.91 -5.59
CA GLU A 39 1.66 4.98 -5.25
C GLU A 39 1.20 3.90 -4.25
N TYR A 40 0.38 4.25 -3.27
CA TYR A 40 -0.14 3.29 -2.30
C TYR A 40 -1.14 2.33 -2.91
N LYS A 41 -2.03 2.82 -3.77
CA LYS A 41 -2.97 1.97 -4.53
C LYS A 41 -2.24 1.02 -5.47
N GLU A 42 -1.21 1.48 -6.16
CA GLU A 42 -0.38 0.60 -7.00
C GLU A 42 0.34 -0.47 -6.18
N THR A 43 0.86 -0.10 -5.00
CA THR A 43 1.53 -1.04 -4.10
C THR A 43 0.54 -2.07 -3.55
N PHE A 44 -0.69 -1.66 -3.24
CA PHE A 44 -1.77 -2.54 -2.83
C PHE A 44 -2.07 -3.59 -3.91
N GLU A 45 -2.24 -3.17 -5.16
CA GLU A 45 -2.49 -4.08 -6.28
C GLU A 45 -1.31 -5.03 -6.53
N LYS A 46 -0.07 -4.57 -6.37
CA LYS A 46 1.12 -5.42 -6.47
C LYS A 46 1.13 -6.52 -5.40
N ILE A 47 0.78 -6.19 -4.15
CA ILE A 47 0.70 -7.16 -3.06
C ILE A 47 -0.45 -8.15 -3.31
N ARG A 48 -1.63 -7.65 -3.73
CA ARG A 48 -2.81 -8.47 -4.04
C ARG A 48 -2.54 -9.52 -5.11
N LYS A 49 -1.74 -9.20 -6.13
CA LYS A 49 -1.34 -10.14 -7.20
C LYS A 49 -0.31 -11.20 -6.76
N LYS A 50 0.31 -11.03 -5.59
CA LYS A 50 1.37 -11.91 -5.08
C LYS A 50 0.92 -12.81 -3.92
N MET A 51 -0.26 -12.54 -3.39
CA MET A 51 -0.96 -13.38 -2.42
C MET A 51 -1.64 -14.54 -3.14
#